data_AF-A0A7S1XKZ2-F1
#
_entry.id   AF-A0A7S1XKZ2-F1
#
_cell.length_a   1.000
_cell.length_b   1.000
_cell.length_c   1.000
_cell.angle_alpha   90.00
_cell.angle_beta   90.00
_cell.angle_gamma   90.00
#
_symmetry.space_group_name_H-M   'P 1'
#
loop_
_entity.id
_entity.type
_entity.pdbx_description
1 polymer ?
#
loop_
_entity_poly.entity_id
_entity_poly.type
_entity_poly.pdbx_seq_one_letter_code
_entity_poly.pdbx_strand_id
1 'polypeptide(L)'
;NPNPNPNPNPNPNPNPNPNPAAMAAFGEKDGFVPGQRVQDADGYRGTVRYYGPVATSKNANANWVGVEWDDATRGKHDGSVTTKDGEVVRYFTVPEGKKASFLKPGKVDAGASFMEALGERYVGMDAPLLAPNNVFEGMYANTNKEGGQKPIEFVGELNIRAHQQLAVLHKCTLRAQGICRTHPRGGGGVNGAAAAEEECKHYEEVDLQGNLFSSWDEVATLCDALPQLRRLHLNANLLGDPAAAALPALGASAFANLGVLVLNGCGVERWASVAALAAAAPGLRELYLAGNAFGATMGAAADLAGENLEVLDLSECGVADWAALGGVARLPRLRVLTL
;
A
#
# COMPACT_ATOMS: atom_id res chain seq x y z
N ASN A 1 -35.81 -6.70 16.25
CA ASN A 1 -36.03 -5.60 15.30
C ASN A 1 -35.28 -4.38 15.83
N PRO A 2 -34.37 -3.81 15.04
CA PRO A 2 -33.13 -3.18 15.49
C PRO A 2 -33.30 -1.68 15.71
N ASN A 3 -32.42 -1.10 16.53
CA ASN A 3 -31.99 0.27 16.32
C ASN A 3 -30.53 0.20 15.83
N PRO A 4 -30.25 0.62 14.58
CA PRO A 4 -28.94 0.46 13.98
C PRO A 4 -27.98 1.49 14.56
N ASN A 5 -26.75 1.07 14.79
CA ASN A 5 -25.62 1.93 15.08
C ASN A 5 -25.17 2.57 13.75
N PRO A 6 -25.28 3.89 13.54
CA PRO A 6 -24.66 4.55 12.41
C PRO A 6 -23.50 5.37 12.96
N ASN A 7 -22.32 4.77 13.04
CA ASN A 7 -21.10 5.56 13.15
C ASN A 7 -20.16 5.24 11.99
N PRO A 8 -20.40 5.79 10.79
CA PRO A 8 -19.34 5.93 9.82
C PRO A 8 -18.50 7.11 10.27
N ASN A 9 -17.32 6.86 10.86
CA ASN A 9 -16.36 7.92 11.12
C ASN A 9 -15.91 8.52 9.77
N PRO A 10 -16.34 9.72 9.37
CA PRO A 10 -15.94 10.31 8.11
C PRO A 10 -14.78 11.24 8.47
N ASN A 11 -13.56 10.71 8.59
CA ASN A 11 -12.43 11.60 8.64
C ASN A 11 -12.29 12.22 7.23
N PRO A 12 -12.55 13.52 7.02
CA PRO A 12 -12.48 14.10 5.70
C PRO A 12 -11.00 14.22 5.35
N ASN A 13 -10.53 13.38 4.43
CA ASN A 13 -9.24 13.53 3.80
C ASN A 13 -9.24 14.87 3.04
N PRO A 14 -8.45 15.90 3.43
CA PRO A 14 -8.56 17.22 2.81
C PRO A 14 -7.84 17.32 1.46
N ASN A 15 -7.35 16.21 0.90
CA ASN A 15 -6.79 16.22 -0.45
C ASN A 15 -7.21 14.97 -1.24
N PRO A 16 -8.30 15.03 -2.02
CA PRO A 16 -8.69 13.96 -2.94
C PRO A 16 -7.89 14.00 -4.26
N ASN A 17 -7.03 15.00 -4.48
CA ASN A 17 -6.30 15.13 -5.73
C ASN A 17 -4.82 14.75 -5.56
N PRO A 18 -4.33 13.71 -6.27
CA PRO A 18 -2.90 13.63 -6.52
C PRO A 18 -2.49 14.90 -7.27
N ASN A 19 -1.43 15.55 -6.81
CA ASN A 19 -0.84 16.69 -7.50
C ASN A 19 -0.55 16.27 -8.97
N PRO A 20 -1.16 16.92 -9.98
CA PRO A 20 -0.93 16.58 -11.38
C PRO A 20 0.54 16.73 -11.82
N ALA A 21 1.33 17.50 -11.05
CA ALA A 21 2.74 17.76 -11.33
C ALA A 21 3.67 16.60 -10.92
N ALA A 22 3.22 15.63 -10.12
CA ALA A 22 4.03 14.45 -9.78
C ALA A 22 4.09 13.40 -10.92
N MET A 23 3.32 13.57 -12.00
CA MET A 23 3.26 12.63 -13.13
C MET A 23 4.42 12.74 -14.13
N ALA A 24 5.42 13.58 -13.87
CA ALA A 24 6.46 13.90 -14.83
C ALA A 24 7.78 13.15 -14.57
N ALA A 25 7.77 11.81 -14.58
CA ALA A 25 8.89 10.95 -15.03
C ALA A 25 8.61 9.45 -14.81
N PHE A 26 7.81 8.81 -15.65
CA PHE A 26 7.69 7.33 -15.71
C PHE A 26 8.95 6.66 -16.32
N GLY A 27 10.14 7.09 -15.92
CA GLY A 27 11.40 6.76 -16.58
C GLY A 27 12.34 5.98 -15.67
N GLU A 28 12.05 4.69 -15.43
CA GLU A 28 13.06 3.78 -14.88
C GLU A 28 14.15 3.56 -15.94
N LYS A 29 15.40 3.95 -15.63
CA LYS A 29 16.58 3.61 -16.46
C LYS A 29 16.98 2.14 -16.35
N ASP A 30 16.45 1.42 -15.36
CA ASP A 30 16.91 0.06 -14.97
C ASP A 30 15.94 -1.09 -15.33
N GLY A 31 14.79 -0.80 -15.96
CA GLY A 31 13.83 -1.83 -16.39
C GLY A 31 13.03 -2.47 -15.25
N PHE A 32 12.02 -3.27 -15.62
CA PHE A 32 11.06 -3.87 -14.67
C PHE A 32 11.44 -5.31 -14.32
N VAL A 33 11.13 -5.72 -13.08
CA VAL A 33 11.44 -7.07 -12.58
C VAL A 33 10.15 -7.88 -12.35
N PRO A 34 10.07 -9.16 -12.78
CA PRO A 34 8.94 -10.01 -12.43
C PRO A 34 8.71 -10.10 -10.91
N GLY A 35 7.46 -9.97 -10.48
CA GLY A 35 7.07 -9.87 -9.07
C GLY A 35 6.97 -8.43 -8.55
N GLN A 36 7.56 -7.45 -9.23
CA GLN A 36 7.43 -6.03 -8.88
C GLN A 36 5.97 -5.58 -9.01
N ARG A 37 5.51 -4.81 -8.02
CA ARG A 37 4.20 -4.15 -8.03
C ARG A 37 4.27 -2.85 -8.79
N VAL A 38 3.24 -2.59 -9.58
CA VAL A 38 3.14 -1.43 -10.44
C VAL A 38 1.71 -0.90 -10.47
N GLN A 39 1.54 0.33 -10.94
CA GLN A 39 0.23 0.89 -11.24
C GLN A 39 0.21 1.59 -12.61
N ASP A 40 -0.96 1.74 -13.21
CA ASP A 40 -1.14 2.59 -14.38
C ASP A 40 -1.63 3.99 -14.01
N ALA A 41 -1.78 4.85 -15.02
CA ALA A 41 -2.23 6.22 -14.85
C ALA A 41 -3.67 6.36 -14.32
N ASP A 42 -4.47 5.29 -14.42
CA ASP A 42 -5.85 5.25 -13.92
C ASP A 42 -5.89 4.70 -12.46
N GLY A 43 -4.73 4.36 -11.89
CA GLY A 43 -4.61 3.83 -10.53
C GLY A 43 -4.86 2.32 -10.41
N TYR A 44 -5.03 1.59 -11.51
CA TYR A 44 -5.11 0.14 -11.45
C TYR A 44 -3.76 -0.44 -11.08
N ARG A 45 -3.76 -1.32 -10.07
CA ARG A 45 -2.55 -1.95 -9.54
C ARG A 45 -2.41 -3.37 -10.07
N GLY A 46 -1.17 -3.77 -10.26
CA GLY A 46 -0.84 -5.09 -10.78
C GLY A 46 0.58 -5.51 -10.47
N THR A 47 0.91 -6.71 -10.91
CA THR A 47 2.19 -7.36 -10.71
C THR A 47 2.84 -7.59 -12.07
N VAL A 48 4.10 -7.18 -12.21
CA VAL A 48 4.90 -7.49 -13.40
C VAL A 48 5.10 -9.01 -13.47
N ARG A 49 4.74 -9.60 -14.60
CA ARG A 49 4.98 -11.02 -14.92
C ARG A 49 5.99 -11.21 -16.03
N TYR A 50 6.20 -10.19 -16.86
CA TYR A 50 7.14 -10.24 -17.97
C TYR A 50 7.73 -8.86 -18.24
N TYR A 51 9.01 -8.80 -18.58
CA TYR A 51 9.65 -7.60 -19.11
C TYR A 51 10.55 -7.99 -20.28
N GLY A 52 10.24 -7.49 -21.48
CA GLY A 52 11.00 -7.82 -22.68
C GLY A 52 10.22 -7.63 -23.99
N PRO A 53 10.78 -8.03 -25.13
CA PRO A 53 10.12 -7.91 -26.43
C PRO A 53 8.86 -8.76 -26.59
N VAL A 54 7.84 -8.19 -27.23
CA VAL A 54 6.58 -8.89 -27.53
C VAL A 54 6.43 -9.09 -29.04
N ALA A 55 6.00 -10.28 -29.47
CA ALA A 55 5.98 -10.74 -30.86
C ALA A 55 5.12 -9.86 -31.79
N THR A 56 4.10 -9.20 -31.23
CA THR A 56 3.23 -8.27 -31.96
C THR A 56 3.80 -6.85 -32.06
N SER A 57 4.96 -6.57 -31.45
CA SER A 57 5.61 -5.27 -31.47
C SER A 57 6.14 -4.93 -32.86
N LYS A 58 5.91 -3.68 -33.29
CA LYS A 58 6.49 -3.15 -34.54
C LYS A 58 8.03 -3.02 -34.47
N ASN A 59 8.56 -2.85 -33.27
CA ASN A 59 10.00 -2.84 -33.01
C ASN A 59 10.35 -4.09 -32.21
N ALA A 60 11.07 -5.01 -32.84
CA ALA A 60 11.43 -6.31 -32.27
C ALA A 60 12.33 -6.22 -31.04
N ASN A 61 12.99 -5.09 -30.81
CA ASN A 61 13.88 -4.87 -29.66
C ASN A 61 13.24 -3.98 -28.58
N ALA A 62 12.01 -3.50 -28.79
CA ALA A 62 11.34 -2.67 -27.81
C ALA A 62 10.79 -3.53 -26.67
N ASN A 63 11.18 -3.19 -25.44
CA ASN A 63 10.66 -3.85 -24.25
C ASN A 63 9.22 -3.43 -23.96
N TRP A 64 8.45 -4.40 -23.48
CA TRP A 64 7.10 -4.26 -22.95
C TRP A 64 7.06 -4.83 -21.54
N VAL A 65 6.17 -4.26 -20.73
CA VAL A 65 5.86 -4.73 -19.39
C VAL A 65 4.58 -5.55 -19.47
N GLY A 66 4.70 -6.86 -19.29
CA GLY A 66 3.58 -7.76 -19.09
C GLY A 66 3.12 -7.67 -17.63
N VAL A 67 1.91 -7.15 -17.42
CA VAL A 67 1.32 -6.93 -16.08
C VAL A 67 0.12 -7.84 -15.92
N GLU A 68 0.02 -8.51 -14.78
CA GLU A 68 -1.21 -9.13 -14.26
C GLU A 68 -1.88 -8.15 -13.31
N TRP A 69 -3.15 -7.82 -13.56
CA TRP A 69 -3.91 -6.86 -12.75
C TRP A 69 -4.59 -7.53 -11.56
N ASP A 70 -4.63 -6.81 -10.44
CA ASP A 70 -5.38 -7.25 -9.26
C ASP A 70 -6.89 -7.29 -9.56
N ASP A 71 -7.37 -6.27 -10.26
CA ASP A 71 -8.77 -6.14 -10.66
C ASP A 71 -9.08 -7.09 -11.82
N ALA A 72 -10.04 -7.99 -11.59
CA ALA A 72 -10.47 -8.97 -12.57
C ALA A 72 -11.05 -8.39 -13.86
N THR A 73 -11.54 -7.15 -13.80
CA THR A 73 -12.13 -6.42 -14.93
C THR A 73 -11.09 -5.66 -15.74
N ARG A 74 -9.86 -5.51 -15.22
CA ARG A 74 -8.77 -4.84 -15.91
C ARG A 74 -7.93 -5.86 -16.69
N GLY A 75 -7.65 -5.52 -17.94
CA GLY A 75 -6.79 -6.29 -18.82
C GLY A 75 -7.44 -6.61 -20.16
N LYS A 76 -6.66 -7.19 -21.07
CA LYS A 76 -7.09 -7.54 -22.44
C LYS A 76 -6.58 -8.90 -22.90
N HIS A 77 -5.65 -9.48 -22.15
CA HIS A 77 -4.89 -10.66 -22.51
C HIS A 77 -4.91 -11.67 -21.37
N ASP A 78 -4.61 -12.92 -21.67
CA ASP A 78 -4.43 -14.02 -20.71
C ASP A 78 -2.94 -14.32 -20.44
N GLY A 79 -2.05 -13.36 -20.79
CA GLY A 79 -0.59 -13.53 -20.80
C GLY A 79 -0.02 -13.99 -22.15
N SER A 80 -0.86 -14.10 -23.18
CA SER A 80 -0.45 -14.38 -24.56
C SER A 80 -0.86 -13.29 -25.55
N VAL A 81 -0.22 -13.30 -26.72
CA VAL A 81 -0.58 -12.48 -27.89
C VAL A 81 -0.70 -13.36 -29.13
N THR A 82 -1.57 -12.97 -30.06
CA THR A 82 -1.69 -13.64 -31.36
C THR A 82 -0.96 -12.82 -32.42
N THR A 83 -0.02 -13.43 -33.14
CA THR A 83 0.73 -12.79 -34.23
C THR A 83 -0.18 -12.57 -35.45
N LYS A 84 0.31 -11.82 -36.45
CA LYS A 84 -0.43 -11.60 -37.70
C LYS A 84 -0.69 -12.89 -38.48
N ASP A 85 0.20 -13.87 -38.32
CA ASP A 85 0.12 -15.18 -38.97
C ASP A 85 -0.81 -16.15 -38.21
N GLY A 86 -1.44 -15.70 -37.13
CA GLY A 86 -2.37 -16.48 -36.31
C GLY A 86 -1.70 -17.33 -35.22
N GLU A 87 -0.38 -17.25 -35.07
CA GLU A 87 0.36 -17.98 -34.04
C GLU A 87 0.13 -17.36 -32.66
N VAL A 88 -0.10 -18.19 -31.64
CA VAL A 88 -0.23 -17.73 -30.24
C VAL A 88 1.10 -17.85 -29.53
N VAL A 89 1.65 -16.71 -29.09
CA VAL A 89 2.88 -16.64 -28.31
C VAL A 89 2.53 -16.32 -26.85
N ARG A 90 2.87 -17.22 -25.93
CA ARG A 90 2.60 -17.08 -24.49
C ARG A 90 3.85 -16.63 -23.76
N TYR A 91 3.69 -15.59 -22.94
CA TYR A 91 4.78 -15.02 -22.12
C TYR A 91 4.63 -15.38 -20.65
N PHE A 92 3.40 -15.42 -20.16
CA PHE A 92 3.05 -15.83 -18.81
C PHE A 92 1.61 -16.36 -18.80
N THR A 93 1.20 -16.91 -17.66
CA THR A 93 -0.17 -17.39 -17.44
C THR A 93 -0.76 -16.61 -16.29
N VAL A 94 -2.04 -16.27 -16.40
CA VAL A 94 -2.84 -15.72 -15.30
C VAL A 94 -3.88 -16.76 -14.84
N PRO A 95 -4.30 -16.76 -13.57
CA PRO A 95 -5.19 -17.80 -13.03
C PRO A 95 -6.53 -17.92 -13.77
N GLU A 96 -7.13 -16.80 -14.16
CA GLU A 96 -8.41 -16.82 -14.90
C GLU A 96 -8.61 -15.55 -15.74
N GLY A 97 -9.20 -15.72 -16.92
CA GLY A 97 -9.71 -14.62 -17.75
C GLY A 97 -8.63 -13.76 -18.40
N LYS A 98 -9.04 -12.54 -18.77
CA LYS A 98 -8.20 -11.57 -19.48
C LYS A 98 -7.61 -10.50 -18.55
N LYS A 99 -6.98 -10.92 -17.46
CA LYS A 99 -6.40 -10.03 -16.43
C LYS A 99 -5.00 -9.51 -16.74
N ALA A 100 -4.48 -9.78 -17.94
CA ALA A 100 -3.14 -9.37 -18.33
C ALA A 100 -3.15 -8.20 -19.32
N SER A 101 -2.07 -7.43 -19.32
CA SER A 101 -1.77 -6.42 -20.35
C SER A 101 -0.29 -6.38 -20.68
N PHE A 102 0.02 -6.08 -21.94
CA PHE A 102 1.37 -5.71 -22.35
C PHE A 102 1.39 -4.20 -22.54
N LEU A 103 2.12 -3.49 -21.70
CA LEU A 103 2.22 -2.03 -21.69
C LEU A 103 3.63 -1.58 -22.07
N LYS A 104 3.74 -0.37 -22.61
CA LYS A 104 5.06 0.27 -22.77
C LYS A 104 5.57 0.70 -21.40
N PRO A 105 6.90 0.66 -21.14
CA PRO A 105 7.50 1.10 -19.87
C PRO A 105 6.97 2.45 -19.35
N GLY A 106 6.95 3.49 -20.19
CA GLY A 106 6.45 4.81 -19.78
C GLY A 106 4.93 4.94 -19.59
N LYS A 107 4.19 3.83 -19.58
CA LYS A 107 2.77 3.76 -19.23
C LYS A 107 2.53 3.01 -17.91
N VAL A 108 3.60 2.65 -17.22
CA VAL A 108 3.59 1.90 -15.98
C VAL A 108 4.41 2.67 -14.96
N ASP A 109 3.83 2.88 -13.80
CA ASP A 109 4.50 3.45 -12.64
C ASP A 109 5.19 2.34 -11.84
N ALA A 110 6.50 2.48 -11.65
CA ALA A 110 7.34 1.58 -10.86
C ALA A 110 7.24 1.83 -9.34
N GLY A 111 6.53 2.88 -8.95
CA GLY A 111 6.27 3.27 -7.57
C GLY A 111 7.30 4.23 -6.97
N ALA A 112 6.94 4.82 -5.84
CA ALA A 112 7.73 5.78 -5.08
C ALA A 112 8.24 5.16 -3.77
N SER A 113 9.18 5.85 -3.12
CA SER A 113 9.57 5.55 -1.74
C SER A 113 8.69 6.26 -0.72
N PHE A 114 8.60 5.70 0.48
CA PHE A 114 7.92 6.30 1.62
C PHE A 114 8.51 7.67 1.95
N MET A 115 9.84 7.80 1.93
CA MET A 115 10.51 9.08 2.20
C MET A 115 10.23 10.14 1.13
N GLU A 116 10.16 9.76 -0.15
CA GLU A 116 9.74 10.66 -1.24
C GLU A 116 8.29 11.14 -1.01
N ALA A 117 7.37 10.21 -0.76
CA ALA A 117 5.96 10.52 -0.53
C ALA A 117 5.73 11.37 0.73
N LEU A 118 6.51 11.13 1.79
CA LEU A 118 6.46 11.91 3.02
C LEU A 118 6.92 13.34 2.77
N GLY A 119 8.05 13.53 2.08
CA GLY A 119 8.58 14.85 1.73
C GLY A 119 7.68 15.66 0.80
N GLU A 120 6.95 14.99 -0.11
CA GLU A 120 5.97 15.67 -0.97
C GLU A 120 4.70 16.09 -0.22
N ARG A 121 4.23 15.25 0.72
CA ARG A 121 2.97 15.49 1.43
C ARG A 121 3.12 16.52 2.54
N TYR A 122 4.25 16.50 3.24
CA TYR A 122 4.47 17.36 4.39
C TYR A 122 5.56 18.36 4.06
N VAL A 123 5.09 19.45 3.51
CA VAL A 123 5.88 20.61 3.15
C VAL A 123 6.48 21.23 4.42
N GLY A 124 7.82 21.34 4.49
CA GLY A 124 8.49 22.03 5.60
C GLY A 124 8.02 23.49 5.73
N MET A 125 8.08 24.05 6.94
CA MET A 125 7.61 25.43 7.26
C MET A 125 8.12 26.50 6.28
N ASP A 126 9.31 26.31 5.72
CA ASP A 126 10.00 27.28 4.85
C ASP A 126 9.55 27.24 3.38
N ALA A 127 8.69 26.30 3.00
CA ALA A 127 8.29 26.22 1.60
C ALA A 127 7.26 27.31 1.24
N PRO A 128 7.19 27.71 -0.05
CA PRO A 128 6.24 28.72 -0.52
C PRO A 128 4.78 28.41 -0.11
N LEU A 129 4.04 29.44 0.27
CA LEU A 129 2.59 29.34 0.53
C LEU A 129 1.87 28.89 -0.75
N LEU A 130 0.97 27.91 -0.61
CA LEU A 130 0.11 27.43 -1.69
C LEU A 130 -0.96 28.48 -2.05
N ALA A 131 -1.37 29.28 -1.07
CA ALA A 131 -2.29 30.39 -1.25
C ALA A 131 -1.70 31.67 -0.64
N PRO A 132 -0.73 32.33 -1.30
CA PRO A 132 -0.24 33.63 -0.85
C PRO A 132 -1.42 34.60 -0.74
N ASN A 133 -1.62 35.19 0.44
CA ASN A 133 -2.77 36.05 0.76
C ASN A 133 -4.14 35.32 0.84
N ASN A 134 -4.16 34.04 1.22
CA ASN A 134 -5.36 33.19 1.33
C ASN A 134 -6.09 32.97 0.00
N VAL A 135 -5.46 33.14 -1.17
CA VAL A 135 -6.10 32.88 -2.47
C VAL A 135 -5.24 31.95 -3.30
N PHE A 136 -5.85 30.90 -3.87
CA PHE A 136 -5.18 30.05 -4.84
C PHE A 136 -5.14 30.72 -6.21
N GLU A 137 -3.94 30.85 -6.78
CA GLU A 137 -3.77 31.46 -8.10
C GLU A 137 -4.46 30.59 -9.17
N GLY A 138 -5.43 31.17 -9.89
CA GLY A 138 -6.16 30.47 -10.96
C GLY A 138 -7.37 29.63 -10.50
N MET A 139 -7.71 29.60 -9.21
CA MET A 139 -8.88 28.87 -8.68
C MET A 139 -10.05 29.81 -8.38
N TYR A 140 -11.14 29.64 -9.13
CA TYR A 140 -12.36 30.42 -8.98
C TYR A 140 -13.61 29.51 -8.98
N ALA A 141 -14.59 29.85 -8.15
CA ALA A 141 -15.93 29.30 -8.25
C ALA A 141 -16.73 30.11 -9.27
N ASN A 142 -17.29 29.42 -10.28
CA ASN A 142 -18.23 30.02 -11.22
C ASN A 142 -19.58 30.23 -10.51
N THR A 143 -20.15 31.42 -10.66
CA THR A 143 -21.47 31.77 -10.13
C THR A 143 -22.48 31.93 -11.25
N ASN A 144 -23.77 31.83 -10.92
CA ASN A 144 -24.87 31.90 -11.90
C ASN A 144 -25.06 33.28 -12.56
N LYS A 145 -24.21 34.27 -12.25
CA LYS A 145 -24.18 35.55 -12.95
C LYS A 145 -23.23 35.44 -14.15
N GLU A 146 -23.62 36.01 -15.29
CA GLU A 146 -22.77 36.11 -16.48
C GLU A 146 -21.42 36.74 -16.12
N GLY A 147 -20.32 36.02 -16.35
CA GLY A 147 -18.96 36.45 -16.00
C GLY A 147 -18.62 36.44 -14.50
N GLY A 148 -19.51 35.93 -13.63
CA GLY A 148 -19.32 35.95 -12.19
C GLY A 148 -18.36 34.86 -11.72
N GLN A 149 -17.08 35.17 -11.60
CA GLN A 149 -16.09 34.33 -10.91
C GLN A 149 -15.83 34.87 -9.51
N LYS A 150 -15.84 33.99 -8.50
CA LYS A 150 -15.40 34.33 -7.13
C LYS A 150 -14.14 33.55 -6.76
N PRO A 151 -13.10 34.21 -6.22
CA PRO A 151 -11.89 33.52 -5.78
C PRO A 151 -12.22 32.57 -4.62
N ILE A 152 -11.57 31.41 -4.61
CA ILE A 152 -11.66 30.47 -3.49
C ILE A 152 -10.62 30.90 -2.45
N GLU A 153 -11.09 31.23 -1.24
CA GLU A 153 -10.22 31.62 -0.14
C GLU A 153 -9.75 30.40 0.66
N PHE A 154 -8.44 30.28 0.88
CA PHE A 154 -7.84 29.31 1.78
C PHE A 154 -7.41 30.00 3.07
N VAL A 155 -8.35 30.10 4.01
CA VAL A 155 -8.11 30.75 5.30
C VAL A 155 -7.49 29.75 6.27
N GLY A 156 -6.35 30.13 6.86
CA GLY A 156 -5.70 29.32 7.89
C GLY A 156 -4.62 28.37 7.38
N GLU A 157 -4.04 28.61 6.20
CA GLU A 157 -2.90 27.83 5.68
C GLU A 157 -1.78 27.67 6.71
N LEU A 158 -1.39 28.77 7.38
CA LEU A 158 -0.34 28.74 8.41
C LEU A 158 -0.75 27.92 9.64
N ASN A 159 -2.02 27.98 10.05
CA ASN A 159 -2.52 27.17 11.16
C ASN A 159 -2.58 25.69 10.77
N ILE A 160 -3.00 25.37 9.54
CA ILE A 160 -3.03 24.01 9.00
C ILE A 160 -1.60 23.46 8.89
N ARG A 161 -0.65 24.22 8.34
CA ARG A 161 0.78 23.87 8.32
C ARG A 161 1.34 23.67 9.72
N ALA A 162 0.97 24.51 10.68
CA ALA A 162 1.39 24.37 12.07
C ALA A 162 0.83 23.11 12.75
N HIS A 163 -0.36 22.63 12.37
CA HIS A 163 -0.95 21.37 12.86
C HIS A 163 -0.53 20.14 12.02
N GLN A 164 0.00 20.34 10.82
CA GLN A 164 0.51 19.32 9.90
C GLN A 164 2.05 19.16 9.99
N GLN A 165 2.69 19.74 11.01
CA GLN A 165 4.13 19.58 11.22
C GLN A 165 4.47 18.11 11.36
N LEU A 166 5.44 17.64 10.57
CA LEU A 166 5.98 16.28 10.65
C LEU A 166 6.28 15.96 12.10
N ALA A 167 7.06 16.78 12.81
CA ALA A 167 7.51 16.58 14.19
C ALA A 167 6.43 16.49 15.31
N VAL A 168 5.16 16.80 15.05
CA VAL A 168 4.07 16.76 16.05
C VAL A 168 3.01 15.69 15.69
N LEU A 169 3.06 15.17 14.46
CA LEU A 169 2.12 14.16 14.01
C LEU A 169 2.61 12.78 14.46
N HIS A 170 1.97 12.18 15.46
CA HIS A 170 2.28 10.77 15.80
C HIS A 170 1.65 9.80 14.80
N LYS A 171 0.85 10.29 13.85
CA LYS A 171 0.16 9.50 12.82
C LYS A 171 0.46 10.01 11.42
N CYS A 172 0.84 9.11 10.52
CA CYS A 172 0.99 9.36 9.09
C CYS A 172 -0.05 8.55 8.30
N THR A 173 -0.61 9.14 7.24
CA THR A 173 -1.52 8.44 6.32
C THR A 173 -1.11 8.77 4.89
N LEU A 174 -0.64 7.77 4.15
CA LEU A 174 -0.15 7.88 2.78
C LEU A 174 -0.79 6.77 1.94
N ARG A 175 -2.12 6.82 1.77
CA ARG A 175 -2.89 5.78 1.08
C ARG A 175 -2.85 5.94 -0.43
N ALA A 176 -2.73 4.82 -1.16
CA ALA A 176 -2.82 4.75 -2.62
C ALA A 176 -1.93 5.77 -3.37
N GLN A 177 -0.68 5.91 -2.93
CA GLN A 177 0.31 6.83 -3.52
C GLN A 177 1.39 6.10 -4.33
N GLY A 178 1.17 4.83 -4.66
CA GLY A 178 2.15 4.04 -5.41
C GLY A 178 3.42 3.71 -4.62
N ILE A 179 3.38 3.74 -3.28
CA ILE A 179 4.58 3.52 -2.47
C ILE A 179 4.96 2.03 -2.50
N CYS A 180 6.20 1.70 -2.86
CA CYS A 180 6.68 0.32 -2.94
C CYS A 180 7.93 0.03 -2.12
N ARG A 181 8.56 1.06 -1.56
CA ARG A 181 9.85 0.98 -0.85
C ARG A 181 9.94 2.06 0.23
N THR A 182 10.88 1.92 1.14
CA THR A 182 11.09 2.86 2.25
C THR A 182 11.94 4.02 1.79
N HIS A 183 13.11 3.74 1.20
CA HIS A 183 14.09 4.74 0.79
C HIS A 183 14.15 4.93 -0.75
N PRO A 184 14.61 6.11 -1.22
CA PRO A 184 14.84 6.35 -2.65
C PRO A 184 15.93 5.44 -3.22
N ARG A 185 15.83 5.10 -4.51
CA ARG A 185 16.89 4.36 -5.20
C ARG A 185 18.10 5.25 -5.43
N GLY A 186 19.31 4.70 -5.24
CA GLY A 186 20.57 5.38 -5.54
C GLY A 186 21.22 6.13 -4.38
N GLY A 187 20.70 6.01 -3.14
CA GLY A 187 21.40 6.38 -1.90
C GLY A 187 21.82 7.86 -1.77
N GLY A 188 21.40 8.75 -2.67
CA GLY A 188 21.92 10.10 -2.73
C GLY A 188 20.91 11.12 -3.25
N GLY A 189 20.67 12.16 -2.44
CA GLY A 189 20.52 13.50 -2.98
C GLY A 189 19.12 13.97 -3.41
N VAL A 190 18.04 13.37 -2.92
CA VAL A 190 16.84 14.21 -2.71
C VAL A 190 17.05 14.94 -1.39
N ASN A 191 17.08 16.27 -1.41
CA ASN A 191 17.31 17.13 -0.25
C ASN A 191 16.31 16.90 0.91
N GLY A 192 15.32 16.01 0.75
CA GLY A 192 14.32 15.64 1.73
C GLY A 192 14.41 14.22 2.30
N ALA A 193 15.13 13.23 1.74
CA ALA A 193 15.02 11.84 2.25
C ALA A 193 15.74 11.61 3.58
N ALA A 194 16.95 12.13 3.75
CA ALA A 194 17.66 12.05 5.03
C ALA A 194 16.99 12.92 6.11
N ALA A 195 16.41 14.05 5.71
CA ALA A 195 15.61 14.90 6.60
C ALA A 195 14.31 14.18 7.00
N ALA A 196 13.60 13.57 6.05
CA ALA A 196 12.40 12.78 6.26
C ALA A 196 12.65 11.58 7.20
N GLU A 197 13.80 10.93 7.10
CA GLU A 197 14.18 9.82 7.97
C GLU A 197 14.40 10.24 9.42
N GLU A 198 14.99 11.41 9.68
CA GLU A 198 15.04 11.98 11.03
C GLU A 198 13.66 12.44 11.50
N GLU A 199 12.90 13.08 10.62
CA GLU A 199 11.57 13.61 10.93
C GLU A 199 10.55 12.50 11.18
N CYS A 200 10.68 11.29 10.63
CA CYS A 200 9.69 10.23 10.79
C CYS A 200 9.84 9.39 12.07
N LYS A 201 10.93 9.55 12.83
CA LYS A 201 11.25 8.66 13.97
C LYS A 201 10.23 8.65 15.11
N HIS A 202 9.41 9.69 15.19
CA HIS A 202 8.41 9.87 16.24
C HIS A 202 7.02 9.35 15.86
N TYR A 203 6.82 8.84 14.63
CA TYR A 203 5.54 8.25 14.24
C TYR A 203 5.23 6.98 15.04
N GLU A 204 4.03 6.96 15.63
CA GLU A 204 3.46 5.81 16.34
C GLU A 204 2.45 5.03 15.49
N GLU A 205 1.83 5.69 14.50
CA GLU A 205 0.86 5.09 13.58
C GLU A 205 1.16 5.46 12.13
N VAL A 206 1.24 4.47 11.26
CA VAL A 206 1.40 4.68 9.82
C VAL A 206 0.37 3.88 9.04
N ASP A 207 -0.34 4.57 8.17
CA ASP A 207 -1.34 4.00 7.29
C ASP A 207 -0.92 4.11 5.82
N LEU A 208 -0.58 2.96 5.27
CA LEU A 208 -0.10 2.74 3.91
C LEU A 208 -1.08 1.88 3.11
N GLN A 209 -2.37 1.94 3.44
CA GLN A 209 -3.39 1.19 2.72
C GLN A 209 -3.34 1.49 1.20
N GLY A 210 -3.46 0.45 0.40
CA GLY A 210 -3.67 0.56 -1.03
C GLY A 210 -2.43 0.94 -1.82
N ASN A 211 -1.23 0.73 -1.28
CA ASN A 211 0.04 0.99 -1.96
C ASN A 211 0.54 -0.24 -2.75
N LEU A 212 1.83 -0.26 -3.05
CA LEU A 212 2.52 -1.24 -3.88
C LEU A 212 3.54 -2.07 -3.08
N PHE A 213 3.42 -2.16 -1.75
CA PHE A 213 4.28 -3.04 -0.97
C PHE A 213 4.03 -4.52 -1.34
N SER A 214 5.12 -5.26 -1.58
CA SER A 214 5.09 -6.71 -1.84
C SER A 214 6.23 -7.48 -1.19
N SER A 215 6.97 -6.87 -0.27
CA SER A 215 8.11 -7.48 0.39
C SER A 215 8.05 -7.24 1.89
N TRP A 216 8.23 -8.30 2.67
CA TRP A 216 8.32 -8.24 4.11
C TRP A 216 9.67 -7.69 4.60
N ASP A 217 10.75 -7.86 3.83
CA ASP A 217 12.04 -7.20 4.10
C ASP A 217 11.92 -5.68 4.02
N GLU A 218 11.11 -5.20 3.09
CA GLU A 218 10.82 -3.77 2.95
C GLU A 218 9.93 -3.25 4.09
N VAL A 219 9.01 -4.07 4.59
CA VAL A 219 8.23 -3.75 5.80
C VAL A 219 9.14 -3.69 7.03
N ALA A 220 10.12 -4.59 7.17
CA ALA A 220 11.13 -4.52 8.23
C ALA A 220 11.96 -3.24 8.13
N THR A 221 12.39 -2.88 6.91
CA THR A 221 13.15 -1.66 6.63
C THR A 221 12.35 -0.40 6.99
N LEU A 222 11.06 -0.37 6.66
CA LEU A 222 10.14 0.70 7.08
C LEU A 222 10.03 0.78 8.60
N CYS A 223 9.94 -0.35 9.29
CA CYS A 223 9.88 -0.38 10.76
C CYS A 223 11.18 0.11 11.39
N ASP A 224 12.34 -0.19 10.82
CA ASP A 224 13.63 0.33 11.31
C ASP A 224 13.71 1.86 11.20
N ALA A 225 13.13 2.45 10.16
CA ALA A 225 13.01 3.90 10.01
C ALA A 225 12.02 4.54 11.00
N LEU A 226 11.16 3.75 11.65
CA LEU A 226 10.06 4.20 12.52
C LEU A 226 10.14 3.53 13.91
N PRO A 227 11.15 3.85 14.74
CA PRO A 227 11.40 3.14 16.00
C PRO A 227 10.27 3.23 17.04
N GLN A 228 9.41 4.26 16.96
CA GLN A 228 8.26 4.43 17.86
C GLN A 228 6.96 3.83 17.33
N LEU A 229 6.99 3.14 16.18
CA LEU A 229 5.79 2.58 15.57
C LEU A 229 5.08 1.59 16.51
N ARG A 230 3.76 1.72 16.60
CA ARG A 230 2.84 0.87 17.39
C ARG A 230 1.66 0.38 16.58
N ARG A 231 1.28 1.08 15.50
CA ARG A 231 0.13 0.75 14.67
C ARG A 231 0.52 0.85 13.20
N LEU A 232 0.33 -0.24 12.46
CA LEU A 232 0.70 -0.31 11.06
C LEU A 232 -0.46 -0.84 10.22
N HIS A 233 -0.91 -0.03 9.27
CA HIS A 233 -1.98 -0.39 8.34
C HIS A 233 -1.38 -0.63 6.94
N LEU A 234 -1.41 -1.88 6.49
CA LEU A 234 -0.89 -2.31 5.19
C LEU A 234 -2.00 -2.86 4.27
N ASN A 235 -3.26 -2.64 4.63
CA ASN A 235 -4.41 -3.17 3.89
C ASN A 235 -4.30 -2.98 2.38
N ALA A 236 -4.72 -3.98 1.62
CA ALA A 236 -4.69 -3.97 0.17
C ALA A 236 -3.28 -3.73 -0.42
N ASN A 237 -2.21 -4.20 0.24
CA ASN A 237 -0.87 -4.34 -0.36
C ASN A 237 -0.59 -5.84 -0.58
N LEU A 238 -0.17 -6.25 -1.76
CA LEU A 238 0.03 -7.67 -2.10
C LEU A 238 1.37 -8.20 -1.56
N LEU A 239 1.47 -8.34 -0.24
CA LEU A 239 2.65 -8.81 0.49
C LEU A 239 2.87 -10.31 0.38
N GLY A 240 1.79 -11.08 0.29
CA GLY A 240 1.88 -12.54 0.37
C GLY A 240 2.32 -13.04 1.74
N ASP A 241 2.62 -14.32 1.82
CA ASP A 241 3.25 -14.90 3.00
C ASP A 241 4.73 -14.48 3.14
N PRO A 242 5.21 -14.15 4.35
CA PRO A 242 6.63 -13.90 4.59
C PRO A 242 7.49 -15.13 4.28
N ALA A 243 8.62 -14.89 3.62
CA ALA A 243 9.67 -15.88 3.54
C ALA A 243 10.28 -16.11 4.94
N ALA A 244 10.66 -17.35 5.26
CA ALA A 244 11.25 -17.67 6.56
C ALA A 244 12.50 -16.83 6.88
N ALA A 245 13.25 -16.41 5.85
CA ALA A 245 14.43 -15.56 5.98
C ALA A 245 14.12 -14.10 6.37
N ALA A 246 12.91 -13.60 6.12
CA ALA A 246 12.51 -12.23 6.45
C ALA A 246 12.07 -12.07 7.93
N LEU A 247 11.64 -13.17 8.57
CA LEU A 247 11.12 -13.15 9.94
C LEU A 247 12.13 -12.65 10.99
N PRO A 248 13.42 -13.04 10.96
CA PRO A 248 14.40 -12.50 11.91
C PRO A 248 14.59 -10.99 11.80
N ALA A 249 14.60 -10.45 10.58
CA ALA A 249 14.73 -9.01 10.35
C ALA A 249 13.50 -8.26 10.89
N LEU A 250 12.29 -8.79 10.64
CA LEU A 250 11.06 -8.25 11.23
C LEU A 250 11.15 -8.24 12.76
N GLY A 251 11.48 -9.36 13.39
CA GLY A 251 11.56 -9.47 14.85
C GLY A 251 12.66 -8.61 15.50
N ALA A 252 13.67 -8.20 14.74
CA ALA A 252 14.72 -7.28 15.19
C ALA A 252 14.38 -5.79 15.00
N SER A 253 13.37 -5.49 14.17
CA SER A 253 12.92 -4.13 13.85
C SER A 253 11.87 -3.61 14.84
N ALA A 254 11.39 -2.37 14.63
CA ALA A 254 10.27 -1.82 15.39
C ALA A 254 8.94 -2.60 15.21
N PHE A 255 8.87 -3.54 14.26
CA PHE A 255 7.74 -4.46 14.11
C PHE A 255 7.45 -5.22 15.42
N ALA A 256 8.49 -5.55 16.20
CA ALA A 256 8.35 -6.22 17.49
C ALA A 256 7.55 -5.42 18.54
N ASN A 257 7.45 -4.09 18.34
CA ASN A 257 6.73 -3.18 19.23
C ASN A 257 5.28 -2.91 18.80
N LEU A 258 4.82 -3.50 17.69
CA LEU A 258 3.47 -3.28 17.19
C LEU A 258 2.43 -3.80 18.18
N GLY A 259 1.45 -2.96 18.48
CA GLY A 259 0.22 -3.32 19.18
C GLY A 259 -0.96 -3.53 18.22
N VAL A 260 -0.94 -2.90 17.05
CA VAL A 260 -1.99 -3.04 16.02
C VAL A 260 -1.36 -3.30 14.66
N LEU A 261 -1.82 -4.34 13.97
CA LEU A 261 -1.41 -4.68 12.62
C LEU A 261 -2.63 -4.99 11.75
N VAL A 262 -2.77 -4.26 10.64
CA VAL A 262 -3.92 -4.38 9.74
C VAL A 262 -3.43 -4.85 8.36
N LEU A 263 -3.78 -6.08 8.02
CA LEU A 263 -3.31 -6.83 6.84
C LEU A 263 -4.48 -7.28 5.94
N ASN A 264 -5.59 -6.55 5.95
CA ASN A 264 -6.77 -6.96 5.18
C ASN A 264 -6.45 -6.99 3.68
N GLY A 265 -6.77 -8.09 3.00
CA GLY A 265 -6.54 -8.28 1.58
C GLY A 265 -5.06 -8.15 1.17
N CYS A 266 -4.14 -8.67 1.99
CA CYS A 266 -2.69 -8.62 1.71
C CYS A 266 -2.15 -9.86 0.98
N GLY A 267 -3.01 -10.84 0.69
CA GLY A 267 -2.63 -12.09 0.01
C GLY A 267 -1.89 -13.07 0.91
N VAL A 268 -2.05 -12.98 2.23
CA VAL A 268 -1.51 -14.00 3.16
C VAL A 268 -2.39 -15.24 3.05
N GLU A 269 -1.83 -16.41 2.75
CA GLU A 269 -2.61 -17.62 2.48
C GLU A 269 -2.42 -18.70 3.57
N ARG A 270 -1.31 -18.65 4.33
CA ARG A 270 -0.98 -19.67 5.32
C ARG A 270 -1.19 -19.17 6.74
N TRP A 271 -1.93 -19.94 7.53
CA TRP A 271 -2.06 -19.68 8.97
C TRP A 271 -0.72 -19.70 9.72
N ALA A 272 0.20 -20.58 9.33
CA ALA A 272 1.55 -20.61 9.89
C ALA A 272 2.31 -19.27 9.70
N SER A 273 2.04 -18.55 8.62
CA SER A 273 2.59 -17.21 8.40
C SER A 273 2.02 -16.20 9.39
N VAL A 274 0.73 -16.27 9.67
CA VAL A 274 0.07 -15.43 10.68
C VAL A 274 0.70 -15.68 12.06
N ALA A 275 0.91 -16.95 12.42
CA ALA A 275 1.57 -17.31 13.67
C ALA A 275 3.02 -16.81 13.75
N ALA A 276 3.77 -16.88 12.65
CA ALA A 276 5.13 -16.35 12.58
C ALA A 276 5.17 -14.82 12.72
N LEU A 277 4.24 -14.09 12.11
CA LEU A 277 4.11 -12.64 12.25
C LEU A 277 3.74 -12.25 13.70
N ALA A 278 2.81 -12.97 14.32
CA ALA A 278 2.45 -12.77 15.73
C ALA A 278 3.64 -13.04 16.66
N ALA A 279 4.46 -14.06 16.37
CA ALA A 279 5.67 -14.33 17.13
C ALA A 279 6.74 -13.24 16.95
N ALA A 280 6.82 -12.62 15.77
CA ALA A 280 7.70 -11.48 15.52
C ALA A 280 7.20 -10.17 16.18
N ALA A 281 5.93 -10.10 16.60
CA ALA A 281 5.32 -8.97 17.29
C ALA A 281 4.67 -9.41 18.63
N PRO A 282 5.47 -9.72 19.67
CA PRO A 282 4.95 -10.27 20.93
C PRO A 282 4.01 -9.33 21.69
N GLY A 283 4.08 -8.02 21.41
CA GLY A 283 3.18 -7.00 21.97
C GLY A 283 1.85 -6.83 21.24
N LEU A 284 1.57 -7.62 20.19
CA LEU A 284 0.42 -7.44 19.32
C LEU A 284 -0.91 -7.70 20.06
N ARG A 285 -1.82 -6.73 19.99
CA ARG A 285 -3.14 -6.74 20.65
C ARG A 285 -4.28 -6.81 19.64
N GLU A 286 -4.12 -6.19 18.48
CA GLU A 286 -5.14 -6.19 17.44
C GLU A 286 -4.55 -6.64 16.10
N LEU A 287 -5.16 -7.65 15.51
CA LEU A 287 -4.76 -8.20 14.22
C LEU A 287 -5.98 -8.31 13.30
N TYR A 288 -5.92 -7.62 12.18
CA TYR A 288 -6.99 -7.64 11.18
C TYR A 288 -6.48 -8.30 9.91
N LEU A 289 -7.19 -9.34 9.47
CA LEU A 289 -6.78 -10.19 8.34
C LEU A 289 -7.91 -10.36 7.32
N ALA A 290 -8.94 -9.51 7.35
CA ALA A 290 -10.13 -9.70 6.54
C ALA A 290 -9.79 -9.83 5.04
N GLY A 291 -10.45 -10.73 4.33
CA GLY A 291 -10.25 -10.96 2.90
C GLY A 291 -8.93 -11.65 2.53
N ASN A 292 -8.23 -12.28 3.48
CA ASN A 292 -7.12 -13.20 3.21
C ASN A 292 -7.61 -14.65 3.17
N ALA A 293 -7.27 -15.41 2.13
CA ALA A 293 -7.86 -16.72 1.85
C ALA A 293 -7.21 -17.88 2.65
N PHE A 294 -7.39 -17.93 3.97
CA PHE A 294 -6.81 -18.98 4.81
C PHE A 294 -7.50 -20.35 4.64
N GLY A 295 -8.82 -20.37 4.43
CA GLY A 295 -9.61 -21.55 4.08
C GLY A 295 -9.28 -22.82 4.88
N ALA A 296 -8.46 -23.69 4.28
CA ALA A 296 -8.07 -25.00 4.83
C ALA A 296 -6.79 -24.98 5.70
N THR A 297 -6.00 -23.90 5.69
CA THR A 297 -4.67 -23.88 6.34
C THR A 297 -4.73 -23.65 7.85
N MET A 298 -5.85 -23.14 8.36
CA MET A 298 -6.00 -22.79 9.78
C MET A 298 -6.06 -24.01 10.71
N GLY A 299 -6.45 -25.19 10.21
CA GLY A 299 -6.45 -26.45 10.96
C GLY A 299 -5.07 -27.11 11.14
N ALA A 300 -4.02 -26.55 10.53
CA ALA A 300 -2.67 -27.11 10.59
C ALA A 300 -1.80 -26.39 11.64
N ALA A 301 -1.84 -26.89 12.87
CA ALA A 301 -0.71 -27.01 13.80
C ALA A 301 0.08 -25.77 14.27
N ALA A 302 -0.27 -24.52 13.93
CA ALA A 302 0.39 -23.35 14.51
C ALA A 302 -0.53 -22.71 15.57
N ASP A 303 -0.29 -23.05 16.85
CA ASP A 303 -0.83 -22.28 17.95
C ASP A 303 -0.31 -20.83 17.81
N LEU A 304 -1.24 -19.87 17.79
CA LEU A 304 -0.85 -18.46 17.83
C LEU A 304 -0.17 -18.21 19.18
N ALA A 305 1.12 -17.85 19.14
CA ALA A 305 1.90 -17.47 20.32
C ALA A 305 1.46 -16.12 20.95
N GLY A 306 0.39 -15.52 20.45
CA GLY A 306 -0.10 -14.20 20.85
C GLY A 306 -0.84 -14.22 22.18
N GLU A 307 -0.13 -14.34 23.30
CA GLU A 307 -0.72 -14.24 24.65
C GLU A 307 -1.45 -12.90 24.89
N ASN A 308 -1.10 -11.87 24.12
CA ASN A 308 -1.62 -10.52 24.25
C ASN A 308 -2.74 -10.15 23.27
N LEU A 309 -3.11 -11.05 22.34
CA LEU A 309 -4.08 -10.72 21.30
C LEU A 309 -5.49 -10.57 21.89
N GLU A 310 -6.11 -9.40 21.68
CA GLU A 310 -7.43 -9.02 22.18
C GLU A 310 -8.48 -8.95 21.08
N VAL A 311 -8.08 -8.55 19.87
CA VAL A 311 -8.94 -8.41 18.70
C VAL A 311 -8.34 -9.19 17.53
N LEU A 312 -9.15 -10.07 16.95
CA LEU A 312 -8.82 -10.82 15.74
C LEU A 312 -9.98 -10.73 14.75
N ASP A 313 -9.71 -10.20 13.56
CA ASP A 313 -10.67 -10.13 12.46
C ASP A 313 -10.27 -11.08 11.34
N LEU A 314 -11.10 -12.10 11.10
CA LEU A 314 -10.99 -13.09 10.04
C LEU A 314 -12.18 -13.03 9.07
N SER A 315 -12.86 -11.88 8.98
CA SER A 315 -13.97 -11.71 8.04
C SER A 315 -13.54 -12.02 6.62
N GLU A 316 -14.38 -12.74 5.87
CA GLU A 316 -14.09 -13.07 4.47
C GLU A 316 -12.81 -13.90 4.27
N CYS A 317 -12.32 -14.60 5.30
CA CYS A 317 -11.14 -15.46 5.21
C CYS A 317 -11.40 -16.89 4.71
N GLY A 318 -12.66 -17.21 4.39
CA GLY A 318 -13.06 -18.53 3.91
C GLY A 318 -13.03 -19.62 4.99
N VAL A 319 -13.13 -19.26 6.27
CA VAL A 319 -13.19 -20.23 7.39
C VAL A 319 -14.46 -21.07 7.26
N ALA A 320 -14.30 -22.31 6.80
CA ALA A 320 -15.42 -23.23 6.59
C ALA A 320 -15.63 -24.22 7.75
N ASP A 321 -14.58 -24.53 8.51
CA ASP A 321 -14.62 -25.49 9.61
C ASP A 321 -14.25 -24.81 10.95
N TRP A 322 -15.17 -24.90 11.92
CA TRP A 322 -14.99 -24.39 13.26
C TRP A 322 -13.88 -25.11 14.04
N ALA A 323 -13.58 -26.37 13.71
CA ALA A 323 -12.47 -27.09 14.33
C ALA A 323 -11.12 -26.44 14.02
N ALA A 324 -11.01 -25.73 12.88
CA ALA A 324 -9.81 -24.99 12.52
C ALA A 324 -9.53 -23.81 13.47
N LEU A 325 -10.54 -23.30 14.18
CA LEU A 325 -10.38 -22.22 15.17
C LEU A 325 -9.84 -22.71 16.52
N GLY A 326 -9.47 -23.99 16.65
CA GLY A 326 -8.99 -24.57 17.91
C GLY A 326 -7.81 -23.81 18.54
N GLY A 327 -6.87 -23.33 17.73
CA GLY A 327 -5.75 -22.50 18.20
C GLY A 327 -6.18 -21.09 18.63
N VAL A 328 -7.12 -20.48 17.90
CA VAL A 328 -7.68 -19.15 18.22
C VAL A 328 -8.48 -19.21 19.52
N ALA A 329 -9.25 -20.29 19.74
CA ALA A 329 -10.07 -20.48 20.94
C ALA A 329 -9.24 -20.59 22.23
N ARG A 330 -7.93 -20.84 22.14
CA ARG A 330 -7.00 -20.95 23.28
C ARG A 330 -6.35 -19.63 23.65
N LEU A 331 -6.57 -18.56 22.88
CA LEU A 331 -5.97 -17.26 23.15
C LEU A 331 -6.55 -16.66 24.46
N PRO A 332 -5.71 -16.45 25.49
CA PRO A 332 -6.20 -16.18 26.84
C PRO A 332 -6.80 -14.78 27.01
N ARG A 333 -6.47 -13.85 26.12
CA ARG A 333 -6.90 -12.44 26.18
C ARG A 333 -7.83 -12.04 25.05
N LEU A 334 -8.22 -12.97 24.17
CA LEU A 334 -9.08 -12.66 23.03
C LEU A 334 -10.47 -12.24 23.53
N ARG A 335 -10.90 -11.04 23.14
CA ARG A 335 -12.19 -10.43 23.53
C ARG A 335 -13.11 -10.24 22.34
N VAL A 336 -12.54 -10.00 21.17
CA VAL A 336 -13.28 -9.77 19.93
C VAL A 336 -12.73 -10.71 18.86
N LEU A 337 -13.61 -11.56 18.33
CA LEU A 337 -13.37 -12.38 17.16
C LEU A 337 -14.44 -12.05 16.12
N THR A 338 -14.01 -11.61 14.95
CA THR A 338 -14.89 -11.36 13.79
C THR A 338 -14.63 -12.45 12.74
N LEU A 339 -15.70 -12.98 12.15
CA LEU A 339 -15.69 -14.06 11.15
C LEU A 339 -16.58 -13.66 9.96
#